data_AF-A0A6L7T382-F1
#
_entry.id   AF-A0A6L7T382-F1
#
_cell.length_a   1.000
_cell.length_b   1.000
_cell.length_c   1.000
_cell.angle_alpha   90.00
_cell.angle_beta   90.00
_cell.angle_gamma   90.00
#
_symmetry.space_group_name_H-M   'P 1'
#
loop_
_entity.id
_entity.type
_entity.pdbx_description
1 polymer ?
#
loop_
_entity_poly.entity_id
_entity_poly.type
_entity_poly.pdbx_seq_one_letter_code
_entity_poly.pdbx_strand_id
1 'polypeptide(L)'
;MLAARIFKTVLAPALVLLPSPNPSVERNMALDIDGLQRAECEYRGIVARFDELTRAYILQAYEDGQLLRWQAQPSPYNPETETLVTAVFTAAGPKASAPVPELAHLRAQGGMAGTGVTWRYSKLAAVRVAPHGDLARDAIAVFRATVDSFVERMVYAPTGVVLRTAPDPNAPVLARIEAGAVLLVEEEQAGYVRVRQPPATAVGWLERTQVRVVEETDGLNH
;
A
#
# COMPACT_ATOMS: atom_id res chain seq x y z
N MET A 1 -3.65 25.38 76.24
CA MET A 1 -4.63 24.73 75.35
C MET A 1 -4.40 25.21 73.94
N LEU A 2 -4.58 24.31 72.99
CA LEU A 2 -4.04 24.27 71.63
C LEU A 2 -4.24 25.54 70.78
N ALA A 3 -3.15 25.92 70.11
CA ALA A 3 -3.16 26.66 68.85
C ALA A 3 -3.43 25.67 67.70
N ALA A 4 -4.37 25.99 66.81
CA ALA A 4 -4.61 25.23 65.58
C ALA A 4 -4.59 26.18 64.38
N ARG A 5 -3.41 26.30 63.76
CA ARG A 5 -3.25 26.86 62.42
C ARG A 5 -3.58 25.76 61.41
N ILE A 6 -4.64 25.95 60.64
CA ILE A 6 -4.98 25.06 59.52
C ILE A 6 -4.22 25.54 58.29
N PHE A 7 -3.04 24.96 58.06
CA PHE A 7 -2.36 25.04 56.76
C PHE A 7 -3.12 24.14 55.79
N LYS A 8 -3.82 24.74 54.81
CA LYS A 8 -4.35 24.02 53.65
C LYS A 8 -3.19 23.67 52.72
N THR A 9 -2.69 22.45 52.82
CA THR A 9 -1.74 21.89 51.87
C THR A 9 -2.48 21.56 50.58
N VAL A 10 -2.31 22.40 49.56
CA VAL A 10 -2.71 22.06 48.18
C VAL A 10 -1.66 21.07 47.66
N LEU A 11 -2.02 19.80 47.62
CA LEU A 11 -1.25 18.76 46.96
C LEU A 11 -1.45 18.94 45.45
N ALA A 12 -0.60 19.73 44.81
CA ALA A 12 -0.52 19.76 43.35
C ALA A 12 0.15 18.46 42.86
N PRO A 13 -0.41 17.72 41.90
CA PRO A 13 0.28 16.58 41.33
C PRO A 13 1.40 17.10 40.43
N ALA A 14 2.63 17.12 40.95
CA ALA A 14 3.83 17.23 40.14
C ALA A 14 4.08 15.87 39.46
N LEU A 15 3.26 15.56 38.44
CA LEU A 15 3.55 14.50 37.50
C LEU A 15 3.61 15.10 36.10
N VAL A 16 4.67 14.72 35.37
CA VAL A 16 4.92 14.95 33.94
C VAL A 16 5.57 16.28 33.55
N LEU A 17 6.81 16.48 34.00
CA LEU A 17 7.84 17.22 33.23
C LEU A 17 9.19 16.51 33.37
N LEU A 18 9.22 15.19 33.18
CA LEU A 18 10.49 14.57 32.82
C LEU A 18 10.80 15.03 31.40
N PRO A 19 11.91 15.75 31.15
CA PRO A 19 12.36 15.98 29.78
C PRO A 19 12.49 14.61 29.13
N SER A 20 11.93 14.44 27.94
CA SER A 20 12.20 13.25 27.13
C SER A 20 13.72 13.07 27.11
N PRO A 21 14.26 11.89 27.46
CA PRO A 21 15.70 11.69 27.44
C PRO A 21 16.20 12.11 26.06
N ASN A 22 17.12 13.08 26.03
CA ASN A 22 17.79 13.44 24.79
C ASN A 22 18.34 12.13 24.21
N PRO A 23 17.91 11.72 23.01
CA PRO A 23 18.39 10.46 22.45
C PRO A 23 19.91 10.54 22.38
N SER A 24 20.59 9.52 22.88
CA SER A 24 22.06 9.47 22.89
C SER A 24 22.65 9.49 21.47
N VAL A 25 21.80 9.21 20.46
CA VAL A 25 22.11 9.19 19.04
C VAL A 25 21.20 10.18 18.30
N GLU A 26 21.80 11.18 17.66
CA GLU A 26 21.08 12.06 16.72
C GLU A 26 20.76 11.29 15.44
N ARG A 27 19.50 10.85 15.30
CA ARG A 27 19.04 10.14 14.10
C ARG A 27 18.87 11.12 12.94
N ASN A 28 19.46 10.79 11.79
CA ASN A 28 19.25 11.55 10.57
C ASN A 28 17.89 11.18 9.94
N MET A 29 16.87 11.96 10.27
CA MET A 29 15.48 11.74 9.82
C MET A 29 15.32 11.78 8.30
N ALA A 30 16.11 12.60 7.60
CA ALA A 30 16.05 12.67 6.14
C ALA A 30 16.52 11.35 5.49
N LEU A 31 17.59 10.75 6.03
CA LEU A 31 18.07 9.43 5.60
C LEU A 31 17.10 8.30 5.95
N ASP A 32 16.30 8.45 7.00
CA ASP A 32 15.27 7.47 7.36
C ASP A 32 14.05 7.57 6.45
N ILE A 33 13.65 8.78 6.04
CA ILE A 33 12.60 8.97 5.02
C ILE A 33 13.04 8.34 3.70
N ASP A 34 14.23 8.68 3.19
CA ASP A 34 14.75 8.13 1.93
C ASP A 34 14.91 6.60 2.01
N GLY A 35 15.45 6.10 3.13
CA GLY A 35 15.61 4.67 3.37
C GLY A 35 14.27 3.92 3.43
N LEU A 36 13.21 4.52 3.97
CA LEU A 36 11.87 3.95 3.97
C LEU A 36 11.26 3.97 2.58
N GLN A 37 11.33 5.11 1.88
CA GLN A 37 10.73 5.27 0.55
C GLN A 37 11.27 4.26 -0.46
N ARG A 38 12.55 3.88 -0.33
CA ARG A 38 13.22 2.89 -1.19
C ARG A 38 13.08 1.45 -0.70
N ALA A 39 12.65 1.23 0.55
CA ALA A 39 12.46 -0.12 1.06
C ALA A 39 11.37 -0.83 0.25
N GLU A 40 11.59 -2.12 0.05
CA GLU A 40 10.70 -2.97 -0.74
C GLU A 40 9.70 -3.69 0.18
N CYS A 41 8.48 -3.83 -0.30
CA CYS A 41 7.49 -4.77 0.20
C CYS A 41 7.16 -5.76 -0.91
N GLU A 42 7.04 -7.03 -0.53
CA GLU A 42 6.72 -8.12 -1.45
C GLU A 42 5.43 -8.81 -1.01
N TYR A 43 4.59 -9.16 -1.99
CA TYR A 43 3.47 -10.06 -1.78
C TYR A 43 3.23 -10.88 -3.05
N ARG A 44 3.19 -12.21 -2.92
CA ARG A 44 3.05 -13.19 -4.03
C ARG A 44 4.03 -12.94 -5.18
N GLY A 45 5.30 -12.65 -4.86
CA GLY A 45 6.35 -12.37 -5.83
C GLY A 45 6.27 -10.99 -6.52
N ILE A 46 5.25 -10.18 -6.21
CA ILE A 46 5.14 -8.81 -6.69
C ILE A 46 5.81 -7.88 -5.69
N VAL A 47 6.86 -7.20 -6.14
CA VAL A 47 7.65 -6.24 -5.36
C VAL A 47 7.20 -4.81 -5.69
N ALA A 48 7.02 -4.00 -4.65
CA ALA A 48 6.78 -2.56 -4.76
C ALA A 48 7.59 -1.81 -3.69
N ARG A 49 7.91 -0.55 -3.93
CA ARG A 49 8.51 0.32 -2.91
C ARG A 49 7.44 0.86 -1.96
N PHE A 50 7.81 1.16 -0.72
CA PHE A 50 6.86 1.78 0.22
C PHE A 50 6.37 3.18 -0.23
N ASP A 51 7.17 3.94 -1.00
CA ASP A 51 6.67 5.17 -1.63
C ASP A 51 5.56 4.89 -2.66
N GLU A 52 5.77 3.89 -3.51
CA GLU A 52 4.81 3.48 -4.54
C GLU A 52 3.53 2.94 -3.92
N LEU A 53 3.66 2.03 -2.95
CA LEU A 53 2.54 1.48 -2.19
C LEU A 53 1.72 2.58 -1.53
N THR A 54 2.38 3.54 -0.86
CA THR A 54 1.68 4.61 -0.13
C THR A 54 0.98 5.56 -1.09
N ARG A 55 1.61 5.94 -2.21
CA ARG A 55 0.99 6.78 -3.23
C ARG A 55 -0.18 6.08 -3.90
N ALA A 56 -0.01 4.82 -4.29
CA ALA A 56 -1.08 4.02 -4.89
C ALA A 56 -2.27 3.89 -3.93
N TYR A 57 -2.02 3.65 -2.64
CA TYR A 57 -3.05 3.64 -1.62
C TYR A 57 -3.82 4.97 -1.55
N ILE A 58 -3.13 6.11 -1.49
CA ILE A 58 -3.78 7.43 -1.45
C ILE A 58 -4.66 7.62 -2.69
N LEU A 59 -4.17 7.29 -3.88
CA LEU A 59 -4.91 7.43 -5.14
C LEU A 59 -6.11 6.48 -5.22
N GLN A 60 -5.99 5.27 -4.71
CA GLN A 60 -7.02 4.24 -4.83
C GLN A 60 -8.09 4.33 -3.73
N ALA A 61 -7.71 4.75 -2.53
CA ALA A 61 -8.60 4.82 -1.38
C ALA A 61 -9.33 6.16 -1.24
N TYR A 62 -8.84 7.23 -1.87
CA TYR A 62 -9.36 8.60 -1.67
C TYR A 62 -9.67 9.34 -2.98
N GLU A 63 -10.71 10.17 -2.95
CA GLU A 63 -11.03 11.15 -3.97
C GLU A 63 -10.09 12.34 -3.86
N ASP A 64 -9.53 12.77 -4.99
CA ASP A 64 -8.52 13.85 -5.08
C ASP A 64 -7.37 13.69 -4.08
N GLY A 65 -7.00 12.44 -3.79
CA GLY A 65 -5.93 12.08 -2.88
C GLY A 65 -4.57 12.58 -3.37
N GLN A 66 -3.94 13.51 -2.65
CA GLN A 66 -2.64 14.05 -2.99
C GLN A 66 -1.67 13.97 -1.82
N LEU A 67 -0.55 13.27 -2.04
CA LEU A 67 0.57 13.28 -1.10
C LEU A 67 1.22 14.67 -1.07
N LEU A 68 1.25 15.29 0.11
CA LEU A 68 1.81 16.62 0.32
C LEU A 68 3.29 16.56 0.68
N ARG A 69 3.64 15.70 1.64
CA ARG A 69 5.02 15.56 2.15
C ARG A 69 5.19 14.28 2.96
N TRP A 70 6.45 13.94 3.18
CA TRP A 70 6.86 12.97 4.18
C TRP A 70 7.41 13.70 5.40
N GLN A 71 7.06 13.25 6.59
CA GLN A 71 7.61 13.74 7.85
C GLN A 71 8.09 12.57 8.69
N ALA A 72 9.07 12.80 9.55
CA ALA A 72 9.65 11.77 10.38
C ALA A 72 9.82 12.27 11.82
N GLN A 73 9.59 11.38 12.77
CA GLN A 73 9.81 11.61 14.19
C GLN A 73 10.40 10.34 14.83
N PRO A 74 11.19 10.45 15.90
CA PRO A 74 11.61 9.28 16.68
C PRO A 74 10.40 8.48 17.16
N SER A 75 10.52 7.16 17.20
CA SER A 75 9.53 6.31 17.87
C SER A 75 9.45 6.69 19.35
N PRO A 76 8.24 6.88 19.92
CA PRO A 76 8.10 7.12 21.37
C PRO A 76 8.52 5.91 22.21
N TYR A 77 8.58 4.72 21.60
CA TYR A 77 8.95 3.48 22.28
C TYR A 77 10.44 3.17 22.17
N ASN A 78 11.03 3.37 20.98
CA ASN A 78 12.45 3.08 20.74
C ASN A 78 13.10 4.21 19.91
N PRO A 79 13.26 5.42 20.48
CA PRO A 79 13.66 6.61 19.73
C PRO A 79 15.07 6.53 19.13
N GLU A 80 15.95 5.69 19.66
CA GLU A 80 17.32 5.53 19.18
C GLU A 80 17.39 4.64 17.92
N THR A 81 16.44 3.72 17.77
CA THR A 81 16.53 2.64 16.78
C THR A 81 15.38 2.61 15.78
N GLU A 82 14.31 3.35 16.04
CA GLU A 82 13.10 3.38 15.24
C GLU A 82 12.67 4.81 14.91
N THR A 83 12.20 4.99 13.68
CA THR A 83 11.63 6.25 13.19
C THR A 83 10.19 5.98 12.76
N LEU A 84 9.26 6.82 13.18
CA LEU A 84 7.92 6.87 12.61
C LEU A 84 7.96 7.85 11.44
N VAL A 85 7.72 7.33 10.25
CA VAL A 85 7.71 8.11 9.00
C VAL A 85 6.28 8.17 8.50
N THR A 86 5.73 9.38 8.42
CA THR A 86 4.34 9.64 8.04
C THR A 86 4.28 10.31 6.67
N ALA A 87 3.55 9.69 5.75
CA ALA A 87 3.08 10.31 4.53
C ALA A 87 1.85 11.16 4.83
N VAL A 88 2.01 12.48 4.77
CA VAL A 88 0.92 13.44 4.95
C VAL A 88 0.27 13.71 3.60
N PHE A 89 -1.04 13.56 3.52
CA PHE A 89 -1.80 13.73 2.29
C PHE A 89 -3.10 14.51 2.55
N THR A 90 -3.68 15.04 1.48
CA THR A 90 -5.01 15.65 1.46
C THR A 90 -5.94 14.80 0.61
N ALA A 91 -7.24 14.85 0.88
CA ALA A 91 -8.28 14.16 0.13
C ALA A 91 -9.62 14.90 0.27
N ALA A 92 -10.48 14.82 -0.75
CA ALA A 92 -11.86 15.31 -0.66
C ALA A 92 -12.74 14.38 0.19
N GLY A 93 -12.44 13.07 0.16
CA GLY A 93 -13.14 12.05 0.94
C GLY A 93 -12.68 10.63 0.57
N PRO A 94 -13.15 9.61 1.30
CA PRO A 94 -12.86 8.22 0.97
C PRO A 94 -13.67 7.76 -0.25
N LYS A 95 -13.05 6.93 -1.11
CA LYS A 95 -13.78 6.19 -2.16
C LYS A 95 -14.57 5.04 -1.55
N ALA A 96 -15.73 4.72 -2.12
CA ALA A 96 -16.67 3.71 -1.60
C ALA A 96 -16.11 2.26 -1.53
N SER A 97 -15.02 1.96 -2.23
CA SER A 97 -14.46 0.61 -2.35
C SER A 97 -13.32 0.35 -1.36
N ALA A 98 -13.63 0.26 -0.07
CA ALA A 98 -12.66 -0.26 0.90
C ALA A 98 -12.66 -1.80 0.88
N PRO A 99 -11.51 -2.46 0.62
CA PRO A 99 -11.42 -3.92 0.74
C PRO A 99 -11.71 -4.43 2.15
N VAL A 100 -11.49 -3.57 3.17
CA VAL A 100 -11.77 -3.85 4.57
C VAL A 100 -12.89 -2.93 5.05
N PRO A 101 -14.16 -3.41 5.13
CA PRO A 101 -15.31 -2.59 5.53
C PRO A 101 -15.13 -1.95 6.92
N GLU A 102 -14.45 -2.65 7.82
CA GLU A 102 -14.16 -2.20 9.19
C GLU A 102 -13.28 -0.95 9.21
N LEU A 103 -12.46 -0.70 8.18
CA LEU A 103 -11.57 0.47 8.12
C LEU A 103 -12.20 1.66 7.36
N ALA A 104 -13.39 1.49 6.77
CA ALA A 104 -14.07 2.53 6.00
C ALA A 104 -14.32 3.80 6.84
N HIS A 105 -14.68 3.63 8.13
CA HIS A 105 -14.90 4.75 9.04
C HIS A 105 -13.61 5.51 9.37
N LEU A 106 -12.44 4.84 9.35
CA LEU A 106 -11.14 5.46 9.58
C LEU A 106 -10.67 6.22 8.34
N ARG A 107 -11.02 5.76 7.15
CA ARG A 107 -10.75 6.52 5.91
C ARG A 107 -11.49 7.84 5.88
N ALA A 108 -12.69 7.95 6.46
CA ALA A 108 -13.39 9.22 6.58
C ALA A 108 -12.62 10.29 7.39
N GLN A 109 -11.64 9.86 8.21
CA GLN A 109 -10.76 10.74 8.97
C GLN A 109 -9.41 10.99 8.27
N GLY A 110 -9.11 10.24 7.21
CA GLY A 110 -7.90 10.40 6.39
C GLY A 110 -8.01 11.65 5.50
N GLY A 111 -6.93 12.41 5.41
CA GLY A 111 -6.88 13.67 4.65
C GLY A 111 -7.24 14.92 5.45
N MET A 112 -7.63 14.77 6.73
CA MET A 112 -7.73 15.89 7.67
C MET A 112 -6.35 16.36 8.16
N ALA A 113 -6.25 17.61 8.61
CA ALA A 113 -5.00 18.17 9.10
C ALA A 113 -4.41 17.31 10.23
N GLY A 114 -3.18 16.80 10.02
CA GLY A 114 -2.45 15.98 10.99
C GLY A 114 -2.65 14.46 10.85
N THR A 115 -3.49 13.99 9.92
CA THR A 115 -3.61 12.56 9.60
C THR A 115 -2.72 12.17 8.42
N GLY A 116 -2.26 10.92 8.41
CA GLY A 116 -1.34 10.42 7.40
C GLY A 116 -1.04 8.94 7.55
N VAL A 117 -0.49 8.34 6.50
CA VAL A 117 -0.08 6.93 6.52
C VAL A 117 1.27 6.84 7.22
N THR A 118 1.31 6.22 8.41
CA THR A 118 2.52 6.15 9.22
C THR A 118 3.14 4.76 9.20
N TRP A 119 4.43 4.71 8.92
CA TRP A 119 5.22 3.50 8.89
C TRP A 119 6.28 3.55 9.98
N ARG A 120 6.48 2.43 10.67
CA ARG A 120 7.59 2.25 11.60
C ARG A 120 8.79 1.69 10.85
N TYR A 121 9.87 2.45 10.84
CA TYR A 121 11.13 2.13 10.16
C TYR A 121 12.22 1.82 11.17
N SER A 122 12.92 0.69 11.00
CA SER A 122 14.03 0.29 11.87
C SER A 122 15.23 -0.21 11.06
N LYS A 123 16.43 0.06 11.59
CA LYS A 123 17.75 -0.31 11.01
C LYS A 123 18.60 -1.21 11.93
N LEU A 124 18.05 -1.72 13.04
CA LEU A 124 18.82 -2.40 14.10
C LEU A 124 19.61 -3.65 13.66
N ALA A 125 19.14 -4.37 12.65
CA ALA A 125 19.79 -5.59 12.14
C ALA A 125 19.58 -5.78 10.63
N ALA A 126 18.42 -5.37 10.13
CA ALA A 126 18.08 -5.24 8.73
C ALA A 126 17.07 -4.10 8.60
N VAL A 127 16.90 -3.56 7.40
CA VAL A 127 15.81 -2.62 7.13
C VAL A 127 14.49 -3.33 7.38
N ARG A 128 13.70 -2.83 8.34
CA ARG A 128 12.36 -3.33 8.63
C ARG A 128 11.38 -2.17 8.58
N VAL A 129 10.34 -2.34 7.77
CA VAL A 129 9.20 -1.43 7.70
C VAL A 129 7.97 -2.19 8.19
N ALA A 130 7.23 -1.59 9.11
CA ALA A 130 5.97 -2.14 9.61
C ALA A 130 4.88 -1.07 9.63
N PRO A 131 3.60 -1.42 9.43
CA PRO A 131 2.51 -0.46 9.54
C PRO A 131 2.41 0.08 10.97
N HIS A 132 2.19 1.40 11.09
CA HIS A 132 1.93 2.06 12.36
C HIS A 132 0.61 2.84 12.28
N GLY A 133 -0.41 2.34 12.99
CA GLY A 133 -1.78 2.84 12.89
C GLY A 133 -2.57 2.21 11.75
N ASP A 134 -3.85 2.56 11.67
CA ASP A 134 -4.81 1.82 10.85
C ASP A 134 -4.71 2.12 9.36
N LEU A 135 -4.41 3.36 8.97
CA LEU A 135 -4.24 3.72 7.56
C LEU A 135 -3.08 2.97 6.91
N ALA A 136 -2.01 2.68 7.65
CA ALA A 136 -0.90 1.89 7.13
C ALA A 136 -1.25 0.40 7.01
N ARG A 137 -2.08 -0.13 7.92
CA ARG A 137 -2.61 -1.50 7.80
C ARG A 137 -3.54 -1.63 6.60
N ASP A 138 -4.41 -0.65 6.42
CA ASP A 138 -5.31 -0.55 5.28
C ASP A 138 -4.53 -0.44 3.96
N ALA A 139 -3.45 0.34 3.91
CA ALA A 139 -2.58 0.44 2.75
C ALA A 139 -1.98 -0.93 2.36
N ILE A 140 -1.52 -1.72 3.33
CA ILE A 140 -1.07 -3.10 3.08
C ILE A 140 -2.22 -3.98 2.59
N ALA A 141 -3.42 -3.86 3.18
CA ALA A 141 -4.58 -4.66 2.76
C ALA A 141 -5.01 -4.33 1.33
N VAL A 142 -5.04 -3.05 0.95
CA VAL A 142 -5.31 -2.59 -0.42
C VAL A 142 -4.26 -3.09 -1.39
N PHE A 143 -2.97 -3.03 -1.02
CA PHE A 143 -1.90 -3.57 -1.84
C PHE A 143 -2.10 -5.07 -2.10
N ARG A 144 -2.35 -5.86 -1.06
CA ARG A 144 -2.60 -7.31 -1.17
C ARG A 144 -3.82 -7.61 -2.05
N ALA A 145 -4.96 -6.96 -1.79
CA ALA A 145 -6.17 -7.13 -2.60
C ALA A 145 -5.95 -6.73 -4.06
N THR A 146 -5.12 -5.71 -4.32
CA THR A 146 -4.77 -5.28 -5.68
C THR A 146 -3.90 -6.31 -6.38
N VAL A 147 -2.91 -6.88 -5.67
CA VAL A 147 -2.08 -7.96 -6.20
C VAL A 147 -2.91 -9.23 -6.44
N ASP A 148 -3.77 -9.62 -5.51
CA ASP A 148 -4.63 -10.79 -5.66
C ASP A 148 -5.56 -10.64 -6.87
N SER A 149 -6.23 -9.49 -6.99
CA SER A 149 -7.05 -9.17 -8.18
C SER A 149 -6.23 -9.11 -9.47
N PHE A 150 -4.96 -8.70 -9.41
CA PHE A 150 -4.08 -8.72 -10.58
C PHE A 150 -3.74 -10.14 -10.99
N VAL A 151 -3.32 -10.99 -10.05
CA VAL A 151 -2.98 -12.40 -10.27
C VAL A 151 -4.17 -13.20 -10.78
N GLU A 152 -5.37 -13.01 -10.22
CA GLU A 152 -6.59 -13.69 -10.66
C GLU A 152 -6.94 -13.40 -12.14
N ARG A 153 -6.54 -12.22 -12.64
CA ARG A 153 -6.77 -11.80 -14.03
C ARG A 153 -5.61 -12.14 -14.95
N MET A 154 -4.51 -12.69 -14.44
CA MET A 154 -3.38 -13.09 -15.27
C MET A 154 -3.70 -14.40 -15.99
N VAL A 155 -3.49 -14.38 -17.30
CA VAL A 155 -3.59 -15.54 -18.16
C VAL A 155 -2.34 -15.62 -19.03
N TYR A 156 -2.00 -16.80 -19.52
CA TYR A 156 -0.95 -16.96 -20.51
C TYR A 156 -1.51 -17.56 -21.80
N ALA A 157 -0.89 -17.20 -22.92
CA ALA A 157 -1.19 -17.74 -24.24
C ALA A 157 -0.27 -18.94 -24.53
N PRO A 158 -0.74 -20.21 -24.48
CA PRO A 158 0.10 -21.38 -24.72
C PRO A 158 0.64 -21.46 -26.16
N THR A 159 -0.09 -20.85 -27.11
CA THR A 159 0.31 -20.73 -28.52
C THR A 159 0.25 -19.26 -28.94
N GLY A 160 0.78 -18.93 -30.12
CA GLY A 160 0.61 -17.58 -30.66
C GLY A 160 -0.87 -17.25 -30.86
N VAL A 161 -1.29 -16.05 -30.44
CA VAL A 161 -2.69 -15.58 -30.52
C VAL A 161 -2.79 -14.24 -31.24
N VAL A 162 -4.00 -13.90 -31.65
CA VAL A 162 -4.30 -12.67 -32.39
C VAL A 162 -5.28 -11.83 -31.60
N LEU A 163 -4.91 -10.59 -31.29
CA LEU A 163 -5.81 -9.62 -30.67
C LEU A 163 -6.64 -8.94 -31.75
N ARG A 164 -7.94 -8.82 -31.50
CA ARG A 164 -8.92 -8.21 -32.41
C ARG A 164 -9.59 -6.98 -31.81
N THR A 165 -10.14 -6.12 -32.65
CA THR A 165 -10.83 -4.89 -32.19
C THR A 165 -12.14 -5.15 -31.46
N ALA A 166 -12.78 -6.31 -31.67
CA ALA A 166 -14.07 -6.68 -31.12
C ALA A 166 -14.13 -8.21 -30.86
N PRO A 167 -15.07 -8.69 -30.02
CA PRO A 167 -15.27 -10.12 -29.73
C PRO A 167 -15.96 -10.84 -30.91
N ASP A 168 -15.32 -10.82 -32.08
CA ASP A 168 -15.80 -11.41 -33.33
C ASP A 168 -14.58 -11.99 -34.10
N PRO A 169 -14.65 -13.24 -34.60
CA PRO A 169 -13.54 -13.85 -35.34
C PRO A 169 -13.18 -13.12 -36.64
N ASN A 170 -14.10 -12.31 -37.19
CA ASN A 170 -13.89 -11.52 -38.41
C ASN A 170 -13.45 -10.08 -38.13
N ALA A 171 -13.41 -9.66 -36.85
CA ALA A 171 -12.97 -8.32 -36.50
C ALA A 171 -11.50 -8.07 -36.91
N PRO A 172 -11.14 -6.83 -37.30
CA PRO A 172 -9.78 -6.46 -37.64
C PRO A 172 -8.74 -6.88 -36.60
N VAL A 173 -7.59 -7.34 -37.09
CA VAL A 173 -6.46 -7.72 -36.26
C VAL A 173 -5.73 -6.47 -35.78
N LEU A 174 -5.59 -6.34 -34.46
CA LEU A 174 -4.83 -5.28 -33.81
C LEU A 174 -3.36 -5.67 -33.60
N ALA A 175 -3.13 -6.88 -33.12
CA ALA A 175 -1.78 -7.34 -32.79
C ALA A 175 -1.69 -8.86 -32.86
N ARG A 176 -0.47 -9.35 -33.03
CA ARG A 176 -0.12 -10.76 -32.86
C ARG A 176 0.72 -10.88 -31.60
N ILE A 177 0.39 -11.88 -30.79
CA ILE A 177 1.02 -12.14 -29.51
C ILE A 177 1.71 -13.49 -29.61
N GLU A 178 2.97 -13.53 -29.19
CA GLU A 178 3.78 -14.73 -29.21
C GLU A 178 3.33 -15.77 -28.17
N ALA A 179 3.64 -17.03 -28.42
CA ALA A 179 3.41 -18.11 -27.47
C ALA A 179 4.20 -17.87 -26.17
N GLY A 180 3.62 -18.26 -25.04
CA GLY A 180 4.17 -18.06 -23.70
C GLY A 180 3.95 -16.65 -23.13
N ALA A 181 3.35 -15.73 -23.88
CA ALA A 181 3.09 -14.39 -23.39
C ALA A 181 2.07 -14.39 -22.24
N VAL A 182 2.37 -13.62 -21.20
CA VAL A 182 1.46 -13.34 -20.08
C VAL A 182 0.64 -12.11 -20.39
N LEU A 183 -0.67 -12.21 -20.18
CA LEU A 183 -1.68 -11.24 -20.52
C LEU A 183 -2.55 -10.97 -19.29
N LEU A 184 -3.13 -9.77 -19.23
CA LEU A 184 -4.07 -9.38 -18.19
C LEU A 184 -5.48 -9.30 -18.79
N VAL A 185 -6.43 -10.03 -18.23
CA VAL A 185 -7.85 -9.93 -18.59
C VAL A 185 -8.45 -8.65 -18.00
N GLU A 186 -9.01 -7.81 -18.86
CA GLU A 186 -9.69 -6.57 -18.46
C GLU A 186 -11.22 -6.72 -18.49
N GLU A 187 -11.73 -7.57 -19.39
CA GLU A 187 -13.17 -7.77 -19.60
C GLU A 187 -13.43 -9.17 -20.17
N GLU A 188 -14.60 -9.73 -19.87
CA GLU A 188 -15.07 -10.99 -20.46
C GLU A 188 -16.48 -10.81 -21.04
N GLN A 189 -16.69 -11.23 -22.28
CA GLN A 189 -17.95 -11.11 -22.98
C GLN A 189 -18.16 -12.29 -23.93
N ALA A 190 -19.26 -13.04 -23.74
CA ALA A 190 -19.73 -14.07 -24.67
C ALA A 190 -18.66 -15.07 -25.15
N GLY A 191 -17.78 -15.54 -24.25
CA GLY A 191 -16.71 -16.48 -24.58
C GLY A 191 -15.42 -15.85 -25.11
N TYR A 192 -15.36 -14.52 -25.19
CA TYR A 192 -14.17 -13.74 -25.49
C TYR A 192 -13.66 -13.03 -24.25
N VAL A 193 -12.35 -12.84 -24.20
CA VAL A 193 -11.71 -12.00 -23.20
C VAL A 193 -11.00 -10.84 -23.88
N ARG A 194 -11.20 -9.65 -23.34
CA ARG A 194 -10.41 -8.48 -23.67
C ARG A 194 -9.17 -8.51 -22.80
N VAL A 195 -8.01 -8.54 -23.44
CA VAL A 195 -6.73 -8.68 -22.76
C VAL A 195 -5.79 -7.54 -23.12
N ARG A 196 -4.89 -7.23 -22.19
CA ARG A 196 -3.74 -6.35 -22.36
C ARG A 196 -2.45 -7.13 -22.16
N GLN A 197 -1.41 -6.87 -22.95
CA GLN A 197 -0.09 -7.45 -22.73
C GLN A 197 0.82 -6.47 -21.96
N PRO A 198 1.12 -6.67 -20.66
CA PRO A 198 2.06 -5.81 -19.95
C PRO A 198 3.50 -6.00 -20.49
N PRO A 199 4.34 -4.95 -20.56
CA PRO A 199 4.05 -3.55 -20.26
C PRO A 199 3.41 -2.78 -21.45
N ALA A 200 3.21 -3.44 -22.60
CA ALA A 200 2.63 -2.82 -23.77
C ALA A 200 1.17 -2.37 -23.56
N THR A 201 0.75 -1.37 -24.34
CA THR A 201 -0.63 -0.85 -24.35
C THR A 201 -1.52 -1.55 -25.36
N ALA A 202 -1.05 -2.62 -26.02
CA ALA A 202 -1.87 -3.38 -26.94
C ALA A 202 -3.00 -4.06 -26.15
N VAL A 203 -4.23 -3.60 -26.41
CA VAL A 203 -5.46 -4.12 -25.82
C VAL A 203 -6.35 -4.64 -26.94
N GLY A 204 -6.87 -5.85 -26.81
CA GLY A 204 -7.81 -6.39 -27.79
C GLY A 204 -8.47 -7.68 -27.32
N TRP A 205 -9.36 -8.19 -28.16
CA TRP A 205 -10.19 -9.35 -27.88
C TRP A 205 -9.57 -10.62 -28.46
N LEU A 206 -9.69 -11.72 -27.72
CA LEU A 206 -9.38 -13.09 -28.17
C LEU A 206 -10.38 -14.07 -27.58
N GLU A 207 -10.45 -15.30 -28.09
CA GLU A 207 -11.34 -16.32 -27.53
C GLU A 207 -10.79 -16.85 -26.20
N ARG A 208 -11.65 -17.00 -25.18
CA ARG A 208 -11.28 -17.48 -23.85
C ARG A 208 -10.51 -18.81 -23.89
N THR A 209 -10.86 -19.67 -24.83
CA THR A 209 -10.24 -21.00 -25.06
C THR A 209 -8.78 -20.93 -25.50
N GLN A 210 -8.31 -19.78 -26.00
CA GLN A 210 -6.94 -19.57 -26.48
C GLN A 210 -5.97 -19.17 -25.37
N VAL A 211 -6.45 -18.94 -24.15
CA VAL A 211 -5.63 -18.58 -22.99
C VAL A 211 -5.87 -19.54 -21.83
N ARG A 212 -4.94 -19.58 -20.88
CA ARG A 212 -5.02 -20.39 -19.66
C ARG A 212 -4.75 -19.51 -18.46
N VAL A 213 -5.44 -19.77 -17.35
CA VAL A 213 -5.17 -19.08 -16.08
C VAL A 213 -3.74 -19.45 -15.64
N VAL A 214 -3.03 -18.48 -15.08
CA VAL A 214 -1.76 -18.75 -14.41
C VAL A 214 -2.12 -19.40 -13.06
N GLU A 215 -2.11 -20.73 -13.00
CA GLU A 215 -2.24 -21.43 -11.72
C GLU A 215 -0.98 -21.21 -10.89
N GLU A 216 -1.16 -20.89 -9.61
CA GLU A 216 -0.08 -20.88 -8.63
C GLU A 216 0.46 -22.31 -8.56
N THR A 217 1.71 -22.50 -8.95
CA THR A 217 2.38 -23.78 -8.73
C THR A 217 2.64 -23.86 -7.23
N ASP A 218 1.63 -24.30 -6.47
CA ASP A 218 1.85 -24.79 -5.11
C ASP A 218 2.95 -25.86 -5.19
N GLY A 219 3.97 -25.66 -4.36
CA GLY A 219 5.24 -26.37 -4.34
C GLY A 219 5.24 -27.75 -5.01
N LEU A 220 5.94 -27.83 -6.14
CA LEU A 220 6.52 -29.09 -6.59
C LEU A 220 7.45 -29.59 -5.48
N ASN A 221 6.98 -30.64 -4.82
CA ASN A 221 7.71 -31.57 -3.97
C ASN A 221 9.18 -31.68 -4.37
N HIS A 222 10.09 -31.35 -3.44
CA HIS A 222 11.35 -32.07 -3.22
C HIS A 222 11.78 -31.94 -1.75
#